data_AF-A0A7K7NZN3-F1
#
_entry.id   AF-A0A7K7NZN3-F1
#
_cell.length_a   1.000
_cell.length_b   1.000
_cell.length_c   1.000
_cell.angle_alpha   90.00
_cell.angle_beta   90.00
_cell.angle_gamma   90.00
#
_symmetry.space_group_name_H-M   'P 1'
#
loop_
_entity.id
_entity.type
_entity.pdbx_description
1 polymer ?
#
loop_
_entity_poly.entity_id
_entity_poly.type
_entity_poly.pdbx_seq_one_letter_code
_entity_poly.pdbx_strand_id
1 'polypeptide(L)'
;EYTDGNALIPRNSWVIVRRIPAGGVKVTGKTCVTSQTEPVRGTSKAIDASPASLSLAQLAKTANLAEANASEEDKIRAMMIQSSREYDPTNYMKKPLGPPPSSHTCHRCRKPGHSIKNCPTNGDESSGSVSRMKKSTGIPRTFLVEVKDPNTEGVRLTKTGKYAIPCLNVEAYARGKKEKPPFLPEEPSSSSSDDPIPDEILCLICKEIMTDAAIIPCCGNSYCDECIRTALLESEEHRCPECHQTGVSPDALVANKCLRRV
;
A
#
# COMPACT_ATOMS: atom_id res chain seq x y z
N GLU A 1 -17.67 38.46 -10.75
CA GLU A 1 -17.53 37.28 -9.85
C GLU A 1 -18.04 37.65 -8.48
N TYR A 2 -18.61 36.71 -7.73
CA TYR A 2 -19.04 36.96 -6.35
C TYR A 2 -17.80 36.89 -5.46
N THR A 3 -17.33 38.05 -5.01
CA THR A 3 -16.06 38.18 -4.27
C THR A 3 -16.22 38.16 -2.76
N ASP A 4 -17.44 38.37 -2.24
CA ASP A 4 -17.73 38.41 -0.82
C ASP A 4 -18.44 37.12 -0.36
N GLY A 5 -17.78 36.34 0.49
CA GLY A 5 -18.31 35.06 0.98
C GLY A 5 -19.43 35.18 2.00
N ASN A 6 -19.71 36.38 2.52
CA ASN A 6 -20.71 36.62 3.55
C ASN A 6 -21.98 37.31 3.03
N ALA A 7 -21.99 37.69 1.76
CA ALA A 7 -23.16 38.29 1.16
C ALA A 7 -24.24 37.22 0.91
N LEU A 8 -25.49 37.55 1.26
CA LEU A 8 -26.63 36.64 1.10
C LEU A 8 -27.22 36.83 -0.30
N ILE A 9 -27.38 35.72 -1.03
CA ILE A 9 -28.04 35.70 -2.33
C ILE A 9 -29.57 35.73 -2.08
N PRO A 10 -30.30 36.72 -2.62
CA PRO A 10 -31.75 36.82 -2.44
C PRO A 10 -32.50 35.58 -2.91
N ARG A 11 -33.63 35.26 -2.26
CA ARG A 11 -34.52 34.20 -2.76
C ARG A 11 -35.07 34.63 -4.13
N ASN A 12 -35.05 33.71 -5.09
CA ASN A 12 -35.53 33.88 -6.47
C ASN A 12 -34.57 34.57 -7.45
N SER A 13 -33.28 34.76 -7.11
CA SER A 13 -32.25 35.13 -8.08
C SER A 13 -31.57 33.90 -8.68
N TRP A 14 -31.22 33.96 -9.97
CA TRP A 14 -30.43 32.93 -10.64
C TRP A 14 -28.94 33.31 -10.62
N VAL A 15 -28.06 32.33 -10.50
CA VAL A 15 -26.60 32.52 -10.46
C VAL A 15 -25.92 31.66 -11.54
N ILE A 16 -24.91 32.21 -12.20
CA ILE A 16 -24.07 31.48 -13.16
C ILE A 16 -22.85 30.93 -12.41
N VAL A 17 -22.72 29.60 -12.36
CA VAL A 17 -21.58 28.93 -11.73
C VAL A 17 -20.57 28.53 -12.81
N ARG A 18 -19.34 29.07 -12.72
CA ARG A 18 -18.22 28.71 -13.60
C ARG A 18 -17.13 28.03 -12.79
N ARG A 19 -16.71 26.82 -13.18
CA ARG A 19 -15.53 26.15 -12.59
C ARG A 19 -14.29 26.53 -13.39
N ILE A 20 -13.30 27.09 -12.72
CA ILE A 20 -11.99 27.41 -13.31
C ILE A 20 -10.98 26.46 -12.65
N PRO A 21 -10.16 25.72 -13.42
CA PRO A 21 -9.09 24.94 -12.82
C PRO A 21 -8.16 25.87 -12.05
N ALA A 22 -8.08 25.69 -10.73
CA ALA A 22 -7.25 26.50 -9.87
C ALA A 22 -5.77 26.20 -10.13
N GLY A 23 -5.10 27.13 -10.83
CA GLY A 23 -3.64 27.26 -10.81
C GLY A 23 -2.84 26.08 -11.37
N GLY A 24 -2.52 26.15 -12.66
CA GLY A 24 -1.25 25.71 -13.23
C GLY A 24 -0.97 24.21 -13.25
N VAL A 25 -0.71 23.67 -14.45
CA VAL A 25 0.16 22.50 -14.60
C VAL A 25 1.45 22.81 -13.85
N LYS A 26 1.63 22.19 -12.68
CA LYS A 26 2.94 22.16 -12.03
C LYS A 26 3.84 21.45 -13.02
N VAL A 27 4.73 22.21 -13.66
CA VAL A 27 5.89 21.63 -14.32
C VAL A 27 6.56 20.76 -13.25
N THR A 28 6.49 19.45 -13.45
CA THR A 28 7.21 18.45 -12.66
C THR A 28 8.71 18.62 -12.92
N GLY A 29 9.27 19.65 -12.31
CA GLY A 29 10.69 19.88 -12.15
C GLY A 29 11.01 19.88 -10.66
N LYS A 30 11.25 18.69 -10.09
CA LYS A 30 11.93 18.60 -8.80
C LYS A 30 13.40 18.96 -9.04
N THR A 31 13.78 20.19 -8.66
CA THR A 31 14.82 20.53 -7.66
C THR A 31 15.25 21.98 -7.88
N CYS A 32 15.05 22.87 -6.91
CA CYS A 32 16.15 23.55 -6.23
C CYS A 32 15.65 24.32 -5.00
N VAL A 33 16.59 24.50 -4.08
CA VAL A 33 16.54 25.02 -2.73
C VAL A 33 16.25 26.53 -2.68
N THR A 34 15.74 26.93 -1.52
CA THR A 34 15.40 28.27 -1.04
C THR A 34 16.51 29.32 -1.16
N SER A 35 16.07 30.55 -1.44
CA SER A 35 16.53 31.85 -0.87
C SER A 35 17.43 32.78 -1.72
N GLN A 36 16.86 33.98 -1.93
CA GLN A 36 17.45 35.33 -1.92
C GLN A 36 17.60 36.11 -3.26
N THR A 37 16.78 37.18 -3.32
CA THR A 37 16.99 38.54 -3.87
C THR A 37 17.10 38.81 -5.38
N GLU A 38 16.04 39.46 -5.91
CA GLU A 38 15.93 40.66 -6.78
C GLU A 38 17.20 41.27 -7.45
N PRO A 39 17.10 42.09 -8.54
CA PRO A 39 15.93 42.46 -9.35
C PRO A 39 16.11 42.36 -10.88
N VAL A 40 14.94 42.48 -11.51
CA VAL A 40 14.59 42.73 -12.91
C VAL A 40 15.47 43.79 -13.61
N ARG A 41 15.90 43.49 -14.85
CA ARG A 41 16.26 44.51 -15.85
C ARG A 41 15.46 44.30 -17.13
N GLY A 42 14.44 45.13 -17.29
CA GLY A 42 13.58 45.16 -18.47
C GLY A 42 14.25 45.84 -19.66
N THR A 43 13.89 45.38 -20.85
CA THR A 43 13.85 46.21 -22.06
C THR A 43 12.41 46.28 -22.52
N SER A 44 11.79 47.42 -22.24
CA SER A 44 10.48 47.82 -22.75
C SER A 44 10.59 48.04 -24.25
N LYS A 45 9.72 47.38 -25.01
CA LYS A 45 9.19 47.96 -26.25
C LYS A 45 7.68 47.77 -26.22
N ALA A 46 6.99 48.87 -25.96
CA ALA A 46 5.60 49.05 -26.34
C ALA A 46 5.56 49.20 -27.86
N ILE A 47 4.68 48.44 -28.52
CA ILE A 47 3.89 48.95 -29.64
C ILE A 47 2.62 48.11 -29.83
N ASP A 48 1.53 48.87 -29.93
CA ASP A 48 0.33 48.69 -30.73
C ASP A 48 -0.82 47.80 -30.25
N ALA A 49 -1.96 48.48 -30.13
CA ALA A 49 -3.24 47.98 -29.71
C ALA A 49 -3.97 47.32 -30.89
N SER A 50 -3.82 46.01 -31.00
CA SER A 50 -4.81 45.13 -31.62
C SER A 50 -4.66 43.76 -30.98
N PRO A 51 -5.71 43.11 -30.45
CA PRO A 51 -5.57 41.86 -29.73
C PRO A 51 -5.29 40.73 -30.73
N ALA A 52 -4.02 40.55 -31.11
CA ALA A 52 -3.62 39.44 -31.96
C ALA A 52 -4.03 38.12 -31.28
N SER A 53 -4.83 37.32 -31.98
CA SER A 53 -5.31 36.05 -31.46
C SER A 53 -4.12 35.11 -31.20
N LEU A 54 -4.12 34.43 -30.04
CA LEU A 54 -3.07 33.47 -29.70
C LEU A 54 -3.12 32.27 -30.65
N SER A 55 -1.97 31.78 -31.09
CA SER A 55 -1.90 30.54 -31.88
C SER A 55 -2.24 29.30 -31.04
N LEU A 56 -2.72 28.24 -31.69
CA LEU A 56 -3.08 26.96 -31.05
C LEU A 56 -1.95 26.37 -30.18
N ALA A 57 -0.69 26.51 -30.62
CA ALA A 57 0.47 26.01 -29.87
C ALA A 57 0.74 26.82 -28.59
N GLN A 58 0.42 28.11 -28.59
CA GLN A 58 0.52 28.98 -27.41
C GLN A 58 -0.65 28.69 -26.45
N LEU A 59 -1.87 28.57 -26.97
CA LEU A 59 -3.06 28.21 -26.18
C LEU A 59 -2.92 26.86 -25.49
N ALA A 60 -2.39 25.84 -26.19
CA ALA A 60 -2.18 24.53 -25.57
C ALA A 60 -1.16 24.55 -24.41
N LYS A 61 -0.43 25.65 -24.19
CA LYS A 61 0.48 25.85 -23.04
C LYS A 61 -0.06 26.84 -22.01
N THR A 62 -1.13 27.58 -22.30
CA THR A 62 -1.73 28.53 -21.36
C THR A 62 -2.60 27.83 -20.32
N ALA A 63 -2.42 28.17 -19.04
CA ALA A 63 -3.18 27.56 -17.94
C ALA A 63 -4.64 28.03 -17.86
N ASN A 64 -4.93 29.25 -18.32
CA ASN A 64 -6.28 29.83 -18.29
C ASN A 64 -6.77 30.09 -19.72
N LEU A 65 -7.40 29.08 -20.32
CA LEU A 65 -7.94 29.15 -21.69
C LEU A 65 -9.16 30.09 -21.80
N ALA A 66 -9.84 30.36 -20.69
CA ALA A 66 -11.06 31.17 -20.70
C ALA A 66 -10.76 32.65 -20.98
N GLU A 67 -9.70 33.18 -20.39
CA GLU A 67 -9.26 34.58 -20.52
C GLU A 67 -8.34 34.80 -21.74
N ALA A 68 -7.95 33.73 -22.43
CA ALA A 68 -7.12 33.82 -23.62
C ALA A 68 -7.87 34.52 -24.78
N ASN A 69 -7.20 35.44 -25.48
CA ASN A 69 -7.73 36.07 -26.70
C ASN A 69 -7.58 35.10 -27.89
N ALA A 70 -8.55 34.22 -28.10
CA ALA A 70 -8.61 33.25 -29.21
C ALA A 70 -10.07 32.86 -29.52
N SER A 71 -10.31 32.28 -30.70
CA SER A 71 -11.64 31.77 -31.06
C SER A 71 -12.08 30.66 -30.09
N GLU A 72 -13.39 30.49 -29.89
CA GLU A 72 -13.91 29.41 -29.04
C GLU A 72 -13.46 28.03 -29.54
N GLU A 73 -13.40 27.84 -30.85
CA GLU A 73 -12.95 26.59 -31.48
C GLU A 73 -11.48 26.30 -31.18
N ASP A 74 -10.62 27.32 -31.14
CA ASP A 74 -9.21 27.17 -30.76
C ASP A 74 -9.03 26.90 -29.26
N LYS A 75 -9.87 27.52 -28.41
CA LYS A 75 -9.91 27.25 -26.97
C LYS A 75 -10.32 25.80 -26.69
N ILE A 76 -11.34 25.30 -27.39
CA ILE A 76 -11.82 23.90 -27.27
C ILE A 76 -10.74 22.92 -27.73
N ARG A 77 -10.07 23.19 -28.87
CA ARG A 77 -8.97 22.34 -29.35
C ARG A 77 -7.78 22.33 -28.39
N ALA A 78 -7.40 23.48 -27.84
CA ALA A 78 -6.33 23.58 -26.86
C ALA A 78 -6.66 22.81 -25.56
N MET A 79 -7.91 22.84 -25.11
CA MET A 79 -8.39 22.07 -23.96
C MET A 79 -8.26 20.55 -24.20
N MET A 80 -8.66 20.07 -25.38
CA MET A 80 -8.53 18.65 -25.76
C MET A 80 -7.07 18.19 -25.87
N ILE A 81 -6.17 19.07 -26.31
CA ILE A 81 -4.72 18.78 -26.36
C ILE A 81 -4.14 18.73 -24.94
N GLN A 82 -4.53 19.65 -24.05
CA GLN A 82 -4.05 19.66 -22.67
C GLN A 82 -4.48 18.42 -21.89
N SER A 83 -5.72 17.96 -22.07
CA SER A 83 -6.22 16.77 -21.38
C SER A 83 -5.57 15.46 -21.87
N SER A 84 -5.14 15.39 -23.13
CA SER A 84 -4.59 14.16 -23.74
C SER A 84 -3.06 14.04 -23.68
N ARG A 85 -2.34 15.13 -23.37
CA ARG A 85 -0.85 15.16 -23.35
C ARG A 85 -0.20 14.17 -22.39
N GLU A 86 -0.83 13.90 -21.25
CA GLU A 86 -0.29 12.96 -20.26
C GLU A 86 -0.39 11.50 -20.74
N TYR A 87 -1.32 11.22 -21.67
CA TYR A 87 -1.57 9.90 -22.26
C TYR A 87 -0.88 9.70 -23.62
N ASP A 88 0.11 10.53 -23.95
CA ASP A 88 0.91 10.32 -25.15
C ASP A 88 1.81 9.05 -24.99
N PRO A 89 1.79 8.12 -25.97
CA PRO A 89 2.69 6.94 -26.01
C PRO A 89 4.14 7.24 -25.68
N THR A 90 4.63 8.42 -26.02
CA THR A 90 6.01 8.85 -25.72
C THR A 90 6.32 8.99 -24.24
N ASN A 91 5.31 9.15 -23.37
CA ASN A 91 5.48 9.30 -21.92
C ASN A 91 5.47 7.97 -21.16
N TYR A 92 4.82 6.92 -21.69
CA TYR A 92 4.73 5.62 -21.01
C TYR A 92 5.43 4.47 -21.76
N MET A 93 5.74 4.63 -23.06
CA MET A 93 6.60 3.69 -23.78
C MET A 93 8.07 4.00 -23.51
N LYS A 94 8.79 3.01 -22.99
CA LYS A 94 10.23 3.10 -22.75
C LYS A 94 10.94 3.25 -24.09
N LYS A 95 11.50 4.44 -24.37
CA LYS A 95 12.36 4.68 -25.54
C LYS A 95 13.45 3.60 -25.58
N PRO A 96 13.77 3.01 -26.76
CA PRO A 96 14.94 2.16 -26.90
C PRO A 96 16.17 2.99 -26.49
N LEU A 97 16.77 2.67 -25.35
CA LEU A 97 18.06 3.26 -24.98
C LEU A 97 19.06 2.85 -26.06
N GLY A 98 19.72 3.84 -26.66
CA GLY A 98 20.84 3.61 -27.57
C GLY A 98 21.95 2.75 -26.95
N PRO A 99 23.00 2.41 -27.72
CA PRO A 99 24.10 1.59 -27.23
C PRO A 99 24.60 2.14 -25.88
N PRO A 100 24.76 1.27 -24.87
CA PRO A 100 25.12 1.73 -23.54
C PRO A 100 26.48 2.43 -23.60
N PRO A 101 26.72 3.43 -22.74
CA PRO A 101 27.98 4.16 -22.72
C PRO A 101 29.17 3.20 -22.60
N SER A 102 30.34 3.57 -23.13
CA SER A 102 31.54 2.72 -23.20
C SER A 102 32.02 2.18 -21.85
N SER A 103 31.62 2.80 -20.73
CA SER A 103 31.88 2.35 -19.36
C SER A 103 30.90 1.28 -18.84
N HIS A 104 29.85 0.93 -19.58
CA HIS A 104 28.85 -0.04 -19.14
C HIS A 104 29.34 -1.48 -19.34
N THR A 105 29.63 -2.15 -18.22
CA THR A 105 29.96 -3.58 -18.18
C THR A 105 28.71 -4.44 -18.07
N CYS A 106 28.61 -5.48 -18.90
CA CYS A 106 27.50 -6.42 -18.83
C CYS A 106 27.46 -7.18 -17.50
N HIS A 107 26.28 -7.25 -16.86
CA HIS A 107 26.12 -7.94 -15.57
C HIS A 107 26.16 -9.47 -15.66
N ARG A 108 26.08 -10.06 -16.86
CA ARG A 108 26.16 -11.52 -17.08
C ARG A 108 27.59 -11.97 -17.38
N CYS A 109 28.29 -11.32 -18.31
CA CYS A 109 29.64 -11.73 -18.76
C CYS A 109 30.79 -10.78 -18.38
N ARG A 110 30.50 -9.65 -17.71
CA ARG A 110 31.47 -8.61 -17.28
C ARG A 110 32.28 -7.93 -18.41
N LYS A 111 31.96 -8.18 -19.68
CA LYS A 111 32.60 -7.47 -20.80
C LYS A 111 31.92 -6.11 -21.03
N PRO A 112 32.68 -5.03 -21.31
CA PRO A 112 32.12 -3.73 -21.66
C PRO A 112 31.46 -3.75 -23.05
N GLY A 113 30.62 -2.74 -23.34
CA GLY A 113 30.08 -2.51 -24.68
C GLY A 113 28.72 -3.12 -24.98
N HIS A 114 28.09 -3.83 -24.04
CA HIS A 114 26.71 -4.30 -24.21
C HIS A 114 25.94 -4.38 -22.88
N SER A 115 24.61 -4.37 -22.99
CA SER A 115 23.71 -4.56 -21.87
C SER A 115 23.41 -6.05 -21.66
N ILE A 116 22.97 -6.43 -20.46
CA ILE A 116 22.60 -7.81 -20.11
C ILE A 116 21.61 -8.44 -21.13
N LYS A 117 20.75 -7.63 -21.75
CA LYS A 117 19.79 -8.06 -22.77
C LYS A 117 20.43 -8.51 -24.09
N ASN A 118 21.59 -7.93 -24.42
CA ASN A 118 22.31 -8.17 -25.67
C ASN A 118 23.62 -8.94 -25.41
N CYS A 119 23.65 -9.77 -24.35
CA CYS A 119 24.84 -10.51 -23.98
C CYS A 119 25.07 -11.66 -24.97
N PRO A 120 26.27 -11.79 -25.58
CA PRO A 120 26.55 -12.89 -26.52
C PRO A 120 26.51 -14.26 -25.82
N THR A 121 26.73 -14.29 -24.50
CA THR A 121 26.72 -15.48 -23.64
C THR A 121 25.32 -15.83 -23.11
N ASN A 122 24.23 -15.44 -23.80
CA ASN A 122 22.87 -15.61 -23.28
C ASN A 122 22.36 -17.07 -23.28
N GLY A 123 23.07 -17.98 -23.96
CA GLY A 123 22.67 -19.38 -24.15
C GLY A 123 23.64 -20.45 -23.61
N ASP A 124 24.78 -20.06 -23.01
CA ASP A 124 25.79 -21.04 -22.57
C ASP A 124 25.54 -21.45 -21.11
N GLU A 125 24.94 -22.64 -20.91
CA GLU A 125 24.61 -23.25 -19.60
C GLU A 125 25.84 -23.46 -18.68
N SER A 126 27.06 -23.49 -19.24
CA SER A 126 28.32 -23.61 -18.47
C SER A 126 28.78 -22.28 -17.86
N SER A 127 28.17 -21.17 -18.27
CA SER A 127 28.37 -19.84 -17.70
C SER A 127 27.16 -19.43 -16.86
N GLY A 128 26.57 -20.40 -16.14
CA GLY A 128 25.59 -20.15 -15.10
C GLY A 128 26.04 -18.94 -14.29
N SER A 129 25.18 -17.90 -14.29
CA SER A 129 25.51 -16.57 -13.80
C SER A 129 26.33 -16.70 -12.52
N VAL A 130 27.60 -16.28 -12.55
CA VAL A 130 28.40 -16.16 -11.32
C VAL A 130 27.75 -15.03 -10.55
N SER A 131 26.66 -15.38 -9.85
CA SER A 131 25.76 -14.46 -9.18
C SER A 131 26.64 -13.72 -8.21
N ARG A 132 26.89 -12.44 -8.50
CA ARG A 132 27.68 -11.57 -7.65
C ARG A 132 27.10 -11.72 -6.24
N MET A 133 27.87 -12.29 -5.29
CA MET A 133 27.40 -12.49 -3.93
C MET A 133 26.76 -11.19 -3.45
N LYS A 134 25.46 -11.27 -3.13
CA LYS A 134 24.68 -10.09 -2.76
C LYS A 134 25.22 -9.57 -1.43
N LYS A 135 25.46 -8.27 -1.33
CA LYS A 135 25.84 -7.64 -0.06
C LYS A 135 24.66 -7.71 0.93
N SER A 136 24.92 -7.91 2.22
CA SER A 136 23.90 -7.80 3.27
C SER A 136 23.66 -6.32 3.60
N THR A 137 22.78 -5.68 2.82
CA THR A 137 22.32 -4.31 3.07
C THR A 137 21.00 -4.35 3.84
N GLY A 138 20.91 -3.61 4.96
CA GLY A 138 19.68 -3.43 5.73
C GLY A 138 19.36 -4.50 6.79
N ILE A 139 20.11 -5.60 6.86
CA ILE A 139 19.92 -6.65 7.87
C ILE A 139 20.87 -6.40 9.06
N PRO A 140 20.39 -6.37 10.31
CA PRO A 140 21.24 -6.21 11.50
C PRO A 140 22.24 -7.36 11.65
N ARG A 141 23.42 -7.09 12.24
CA ARG A 141 24.45 -8.11 12.45
C ARG A 141 24.01 -9.26 13.36
N THR A 142 23.07 -9.01 14.27
CA THR A 142 22.50 -10.02 15.18
C THR A 142 21.76 -11.13 14.44
N PHE A 143 21.23 -10.85 13.25
CA PHE A 143 20.49 -11.81 12.43
C PHE A 143 21.37 -12.48 11.36
N LEU A 144 22.70 -12.32 11.44
CA LEU A 144 23.66 -12.86 10.48
C LEU A 144 24.60 -13.85 11.19
N VAL A 145 24.68 -15.08 10.69
CA VAL A 145 25.64 -16.10 11.11
C VAL A 145 26.85 -16.04 10.19
N GLU A 146 28.05 -15.86 10.73
CA GLU A 146 29.29 -15.88 9.95
C GLU A 146 29.60 -17.33 9.49
N VAL A 147 29.93 -17.50 8.21
CA VAL A 147 30.25 -18.80 7.60
C VAL A 147 31.61 -18.72 6.93
N LYS A 148 32.40 -19.79 6.98
CA LYS A 148 33.76 -19.83 6.40
C LYS A 148 33.74 -20.15 4.89
N ASP A 149 32.76 -20.92 4.45
CA ASP A 149 32.70 -21.44 3.08
C ASP A 149 31.88 -20.52 2.15
N PRO A 150 32.45 -20.13 1.00
CA PRO A 150 31.77 -19.26 0.03
C PRO A 150 30.74 -19.99 -0.85
N ASN A 151 30.68 -21.33 -0.79
CA ASN A 151 29.82 -22.16 -1.64
C ASN A 151 28.51 -22.61 -0.97
N THR A 152 28.28 -22.23 0.30
CA THR A 152 27.03 -22.56 1.00
C THR A 152 25.87 -21.73 0.42
N GLU A 153 24.70 -22.35 0.24
CA GLU A 153 23.52 -21.65 -0.28
C GLU A 153 23.09 -20.49 0.64
N GLY A 154 22.75 -19.35 0.05
CA GLY A 154 22.29 -18.18 0.81
C GLY A 154 23.40 -17.29 1.40
N VAL A 155 24.67 -17.54 1.09
CA VAL A 155 25.81 -16.72 1.54
C VAL A 155 25.76 -15.30 0.97
N ARG A 156 25.91 -14.32 1.87
CA ARG A 156 25.97 -12.89 1.57
C ARG A 156 27.27 -12.28 2.06
N LEU A 157 27.71 -11.22 1.39
CA LEU A 157 28.90 -10.47 1.79
C LEU A 157 28.53 -9.38 2.81
N THR A 158 29.16 -9.39 3.98
CA THR A 158 29.00 -8.32 4.98
C THR A 158 29.82 -7.08 4.61
N LYS A 159 29.53 -5.95 5.28
CA LYS A 159 30.32 -4.71 5.13
C LYS A 159 31.80 -4.87 5.50
N THR A 160 32.11 -5.84 6.35
CA THR A 160 33.47 -6.19 6.79
C THR A 160 34.16 -7.18 5.86
N GLY A 161 33.53 -7.58 4.76
CA GLY A 161 34.10 -8.51 3.78
C GLY A 161 34.03 -9.99 4.18
N LYS A 162 33.42 -10.31 5.33
CA LYS A 162 33.17 -11.69 5.75
C LYS A 162 31.89 -12.26 5.11
N TYR A 163 31.85 -13.56 4.93
CA TYR A 163 30.67 -14.29 4.47
C TYR A 163 29.71 -14.53 5.64
N ALA A 164 28.43 -14.23 5.44
CA ALA A 164 27.40 -14.48 6.44
C ALA A 164 26.06 -14.87 5.80
N ILE A 165 25.30 -15.70 6.50
CA ILE A 165 23.96 -16.16 6.09
C ILE A 165 22.95 -15.64 7.13
N PRO A 166 21.76 -15.15 6.72
CA PRO A 166 20.72 -14.79 7.67
C PRO A 166 20.29 -15.99 8.53
N CYS A 167 20.10 -15.81 9.84
CA CYS A 167 19.71 -16.90 10.75
C CYS A 167 18.44 -17.64 10.28
N LEU A 168 17.42 -16.89 9.85
CA LEU A 168 16.18 -17.45 9.29
C LEU A 168 16.43 -18.38 8.09
N ASN A 169 17.41 -18.06 7.25
CA ASN A 169 17.74 -18.89 6.10
C ASN A 169 18.41 -20.19 6.56
N VAL A 170 19.32 -20.13 7.53
CA VAL A 170 19.97 -21.32 8.11
C VAL A 170 18.92 -22.28 8.68
N GLU A 171 17.96 -21.75 9.44
CA GLU A 171 16.84 -22.53 9.99
C GLU A 171 15.95 -23.11 8.89
N ALA A 172 15.63 -22.35 7.85
CA ALA A 172 14.85 -22.83 6.72
C ALA A 172 15.55 -23.96 5.94
N TYR A 173 16.87 -23.85 5.74
CA TYR A 173 17.66 -24.91 5.13
C TYR A 173 17.73 -26.16 6.01
N ALA A 174 17.83 -25.99 7.34
CA ALA A 174 17.80 -27.10 8.29
C ALA A 174 16.44 -27.80 8.35
N ARG A 175 15.34 -27.05 8.15
CA ARG A 175 13.96 -27.59 8.24
C ARG A 175 13.58 -28.51 7.06
N GLY A 176 14.34 -28.48 5.97
CA GLY A 176 14.06 -29.26 4.76
C GLY A 176 12.81 -28.80 4.01
N LYS A 177 12.83 -28.86 2.68
CA LYS A 177 11.63 -28.54 1.88
C LYS A 177 10.61 -29.65 2.07
N LYS A 178 9.51 -29.36 2.77
CA LYS A 178 8.31 -30.21 2.73
C LYS A 178 7.52 -29.83 1.50
N GLU A 179 7.57 -30.67 0.47
CA GLU A 179 6.71 -30.50 -0.71
C GLU A 179 5.28 -30.93 -0.31
N LYS A 180 4.34 -29.98 -0.30
CA LYS A 180 2.91 -30.31 -0.18
C LYS A 180 2.44 -30.69 -1.59
N PRO A 181 2.12 -31.96 -1.86
CA PRO A 181 1.76 -32.39 -3.20
C PRO A 181 0.47 -31.68 -3.66
N PRO A 182 0.41 -31.22 -4.93
CA PRO A 182 -0.64 -30.32 -5.41
C PRO A 182 -2.05 -30.95 -5.54
N PHE A 183 -2.21 -32.24 -5.25
CA PHE A 183 -3.45 -32.99 -5.48
C PHE A 183 -4.09 -33.60 -4.22
N LEU A 184 -3.54 -33.33 -3.03
CA LEU A 184 -4.28 -33.66 -1.81
C LEU A 184 -5.33 -32.57 -1.57
N PRO A 185 -6.60 -32.94 -1.25
CA PRO A 185 -7.56 -31.99 -0.72
C PRO A 185 -6.89 -31.14 0.34
N GLU A 186 -7.19 -29.84 0.36
CA GLU A 186 -6.80 -29.00 1.48
C GLU A 186 -7.47 -29.56 2.73
N GLU A 187 -6.75 -30.44 3.42
CA GLU A 187 -7.04 -30.79 4.80
C GLU A 187 -7.24 -29.44 5.50
N PRO A 188 -8.40 -29.22 6.15
CA PRO A 188 -8.62 -27.97 6.86
C PRO A 188 -7.40 -27.77 7.74
N SER A 189 -6.79 -26.59 7.63
CA SER A 189 -5.57 -26.23 8.30
C SER A 189 -5.75 -26.37 9.81
N SER A 190 -5.63 -27.61 10.29
CA SER A 190 -5.57 -27.95 11.69
C SER A 190 -4.13 -27.67 12.05
N SER A 191 -3.91 -26.42 12.47
CA SER A 191 -2.84 -26.09 13.39
C SER A 191 -3.02 -26.97 14.62
N SER A 192 -2.52 -28.20 14.58
CA SER A 192 -2.21 -28.97 15.78
C SER A 192 -0.90 -28.44 16.36
N SER A 193 -0.94 -27.20 16.86
CA SER A 193 -0.42 -26.98 18.19
C SER A 193 -1.61 -27.22 19.11
N ASP A 194 -1.50 -28.20 20.00
CA ASP A 194 -2.33 -28.31 21.20
C ASP A 194 -2.05 -27.10 22.12
N ASP A 195 -2.27 -25.88 21.63
CA ASP A 195 -2.37 -24.72 22.49
C ASP A 195 -3.73 -24.86 23.18
N PRO A 196 -3.79 -25.11 24.50
CA PRO A 196 -5.06 -25.33 25.18
C PRO A 196 -5.93 -24.10 24.98
N ILE A 197 -7.14 -24.33 24.47
CA ILE A 197 -8.17 -23.30 24.36
C ILE A 197 -8.30 -22.65 25.73
N PRO A 198 -8.15 -21.32 25.86
CA PRO A 198 -8.20 -20.67 27.16
C PRO A 198 -9.53 -20.99 27.87
N ASP A 199 -9.45 -21.41 29.13
CA ASP A 199 -10.65 -21.72 29.94
C ASP A 199 -11.61 -20.52 30.06
N GLU A 200 -11.10 -19.29 29.84
CA GLU A 200 -11.86 -18.04 29.84
C GLU A 200 -12.94 -17.96 28.74
N ILE A 201 -12.80 -18.72 27.64
CA ILE A 201 -13.77 -18.75 26.53
C ILE A 201 -14.68 -19.99 26.56
N LEU A 202 -14.53 -20.84 27.57
CA LEU A 202 -15.35 -22.02 27.75
C LEU A 202 -16.57 -21.70 28.63
N CYS A 203 -17.70 -22.32 28.30
CA CYS A 203 -18.90 -22.25 29.10
C CYS A 203 -18.75 -23.12 30.35
N LEU A 204 -19.04 -22.58 31.53
CA LEU A 204 -18.92 -23.32 32.80
C LEU A 204 -19.96 -24.45 32.97
N ILE A 205 -20.98 -24.52 32.09
CA ILE A 205 -22.03 -25.57 32.12
C ILE A 205 -21.66 -26.72 31.17
N CYS A 206 -21.45 -26.45 29.88
CA CYS A 206 -21.15 -27.47 28.88
C CYS A 206 -19.66 -27.75 28.66
N LYS A 207 -18.77 -26.91 29.23
CA LYS A 207 -17.30 -26.99 29.11
C LYS A 207 -16.75 -26.92 27.67
N GLU A 208 -17.57 -26.44 26.76
CA GLU A 208 -17.23 -26.17 25.36
C GLU A 208 -17.13 -24.65 25.11
N ILE A 209 -16.59 -24.26 23.96
CA ILE A 209 -16.51 -22.85 23.55
C ILE A 209 -17.91 -22.22 23.58
N MET A 210 -18.03 -21.04 24.19
CA MET A 210 -19.32 -20.38 24.36
C MET A 210 -19.97 -20.02 23.02
N THR A 211 -21.11 -20.62 22.72
CA THR A 211 -22.01 -20.21 21.63
C THR A 211 -22.99 -19.14 22.14
N ASP A 212 -23.03 -18.00 21.45
CA ASP A 212 -23.87 -16.86 21.83
C ASP A 212 -23.68 -16.37 23.28
N ALA A 213 -22.43 -16.25 23.73
CA ALA A 213 -22.07 -15.86 25.10
C ALA A 213 -23.02 -14.80 25.71
N ALA A 214 -23.60 -15.12 26.86
CA ALA A 214 -24.53 -14.29 27.63
C ALA A 214 -24.03 -14.14 29.08
N ILE A 215 -24.12 -12.92 29.60
CA ILE A 215 -23.68 -12.53 30.95
C ILE A 215 -24.88 -12.60 31.89
N ILE A 216 -24.69 -13.28 33.02
CA ILE A 216 -25.67 -13.28 34.11
C ILE A 216 -25.49 -12.05 35.02
N PRO A 217 -26.54 -11.29 35.35
CA PRO A 217 -26.41 -10.01 36.08
C PRO A 217 -26.01 -10.16 37.55
N CYS A 218 -26.09 -11.35 38.14
CA CYS A 218 -25.76 -11.57 39.54
C CYS A 218 -24.25 -11.61 39.84
N CYS A 219 -23.47 -12.33 39.02
CA CYS A 219 -22.02 -12.52 39.22
C CYS A 219 -21.16 -12.08 38.03
N GLY A 220 -21.77 -11.71 36.89
CA GLY A 220 -21.04 -11.26 35.71
C GLY A 220 -20.36 -12.37 34.91
N ASN A 221 -20.63 -13.65 35.23
CA ASN A 221 -20.08 -14.78 34.48
C ASN A 221 -20.77 -14.94 33.12
N SER A 222 -20.00 -15.42 32.14
CA SER A 222 -20.49 -15.69 30.79
C SER A 222 -20.74 -17.20 30.59
N TYR A 223 -21.83 -17.52 29.93
CA TYR A 223 -22.24 -18.88 29.58
C TYR A 223 -22.78 -18.91 28.15
N CYS A 224 -22.98 -20.09 27.58
CA CYS A 224 -23.82 -20.20 26.39
C CYS A 224 -25.25 -19.74 26.74
N ASP A 225 -25.84 -18.97 25.82
CA ASP A 225 -27.19 -18.41 25.96
C ASP A 225 -28.24 -19.49 26.30
N GLU A 226 -28.16 -20.62 25.61
CA GLU A 226 -29.04 -21.76 25.81
C GLU A 226 -28.79 -22.46 27.15
N CYS A 227 -27.51 -22.73 27.49
CA CYS A 227 -27.16 -23.42 28.72
C CYS A 227 -27.64 -22.67 29.97
N ILE A 228 -27.42 -21.35 30.03
CA ILE A 228 -27.81 -20.59 31.21
C ILE A 228 -29.32 -20.39 31.32
N ARG A 229 -30.04 -20.24 30.19
CA ARG A 229 -31.51 -20.19 30.22
C ARG A 229 -32.11 -21.50 30.71
N THR A 230 -31.62 -22.63 30.20
CA THR A 230 -32.07 -23.95 30.64
C THR A 230 -31.78 -24.18 32.11
N ALA A 231 -30.56 -23.85 32.58
CA ALA A 231 -30.20 -23.99 34.00
C ALA A 231 -31.09 -23.14 34.93
N LEU A 232 -31.46 -21.92 34.52
CA LEU A 232 -32.38 -21.08 35.29
C LEU A 232 -33.82 -21.60 35.27
N LEU A 233 -34.29 -22.15 34.14
CA LEU A 233 -35.63 -22.73 33.99
C LEU A 233 -35.78 -24.07 34.72
N GLU A 234 -34.72 -24.87 34.80
CA GLU A 234 -34.70 -26.15 35.53
C GLU A 234 -34.66 -25.96 37.05
N SER A 235 -34.11 -24.82 37.51
CA SER A 235 -34.10 -24.49 38.94
C SER A 235 -35.41 -23.84 39.36
N GLU A 236 -36.09 -24.39 40.38
CA GLU A 236 -37.37 -23.89 40.88
C GLU A 236 -37.32 -22.42 41.37
N GLU A 237 -36.14 -21.97 41.77
CA GLU A 237 -35.89 -20.63 42.36
C GLU A 237 -35.13 -19.68 41.42
N HIS A 238 -34.93 -20.05 40.15
CA HIS A 238 -34.11 -19.32 39.18
C HIS A 238 -32.72 -18.97 39.76
N ARG A 239 -32.00 -20.02 40.14
CA ARG A 239 -30.77 -19.94 40.92
C ARG A 239 -29.55 -19.98 40.00
N CYS A 240 -28.62 -19.04 40.19
CA CYS A 240 -27.35 -19.04 39.46
C CYS A 240 -26.49 -20.29 39.80
N PRO A 241 -25.87 -20.95 38.82
CA PRO A 241 -25.00 -22.11 39.06
C PRO A 241 -23.72 -21.77 39.83
N GLU A 242 -23.21 -20.53 39.75
CA GLU A 242 -21.95 -20.14 40.40
C GLU A 242 -22.17 -19.48 41.77
N CYS A 243 -22.89 -18.35 41.81
CA CYS A 243 -23.05 -17.58 43.04
C CYS A 243 -24.30 -17.95 43.84
N HIS A 244 -25.13 -18.86 43.32
CA HIS A 244 -26.32 -19.37 43.98
C HIS A 244 -27.37 -18.33 44.39
N GLN A 245 -27.29 -17.13 43.82
CA GLN A 245 -28.29 -16.09 44.03
C GLN A 245 -29.60 -16.50 43.34
N THR A 246 -30.71 -16.39 44.07
CA THR A 246 -32.08 -16.70 43.62
C THR A 246 -32.74 -15.48 43.01
N GLY A 247 -33.73 -15.70 42.14
CA GLY A 247 -34.52 -14.62 41.52
C GLY A 247 -33.85 -13.99 40.28
N VAL A 248 -32.96 -14.71 39.60
CA VAL A 248 -32.37 -14.23 38.35
C VAL A 248 -33.29 -14.60 37.17
N SER A 249 -33.97 -13.61 36.58
CA SER A 249 -34.82 -13.85 35.43
C SER A 249 -34.01 -14.27 34.18
N PRO A 250 -34.44 -15.29 33.41
CA PRO A 250 -33.85 -15.65 32.12
C PRO A 250 -33.84 -14.51 31.09
N ASP A 251 -34.77 -13.55 31.20
CA ASP A 251 -34.85 -12.39 30.30
C ASP A 251 -33.88 -11.26 30.69
N ALA A 252 -33.32 -11.29 31.90
CA ALA A 252 -32.37 -10.30 32.39
C ALA A 252 -30.92 -10.57 31.92
N LEU A 253 -30.70 -11.65 31.15
CA LEU A 253 -29.39 -12.01 30.60
C LEU A 253 -28.94 -11.02 29.53
N VAL A 254 -27.69 -10.58 29.61
CA VAL A 254 -27.12 -9.57 28.70
C VAL A 254 -26.14 -10.21 27.74
N ALA A 255 -26.31 -10.02 26.43
CA ALA A 255 -25.38 -10.57 25.43
C ALA A 255 -23.95 -10.03 25.59
N ASN A 256 -22.97 -10.94 25.72
CA ASN A 256 -21.55 -10.58 25.74
C ASN A 256 -21.03 -10.40 24.32
N LYS A 257 -21.10 -9.16 23.80
CA LYS A 257 -20.66 -8.84 22.43
C LYS A 257 -19.18 -9.08 22.18
N CYS A 258 -18.34 -9.11 23.21
CA CYS A 258 -16.90 -9.33 23.05
C CYS A 258 -16.62 -10.81 22.80
N LEU A 259 -17.19 -11.70 23.64
CA LEU A 259 -17.02 -13.15 23.51
C LEU A 259 -17.72 -13.73 22.28
N ARG A 260 -18.75 -13.06 21.75
CA ARG A 260 -19.39 -13.44 20.46
C ARG A 260 -18.60 -13.07 19.21
N ARG A 261 -17.52 -12.27 19.32
CA ARG A 261 -16.68 -11.85 18.19
C ARG A 261 -15.41 -12.68 18.06
N VAL A 262 -15.15 -13.57 19.01
CA VAL A 262 -14.00 -14.48 19.02
C VAL A 262 -14.21 -15.60 18.03
#